data_AF-A0ABD1F6D8-F1
#
_entry.id   AF-A0ABD1F6D8-F1
#
_cell.length_a   1.000
_cell.length_b   1.000
_cell.length_c   1.000
_cell.angle_alpha   90.00
_cell.angle_beta   90.00
_cell.angle_gamma   90.00
#
_symmetry.space_group_name_H-M   'P 1'
#
loop_
_entity.id
_entity.type
_entity.pdbx_description
1 polymer ?
#
loop_
_entity_poly.entity_id
_entity_poly.type
_entity_poly.pdbx_seq_one_letter_code
_entity_poly.pdbx_strand_id
1 'polypeptide(L)'
;MTREQLEVFCLRIKEENEREREERNFFQMERDKLRTFWEITRNELEEARAKLRNKDRQIEEAAEKNEKELKFYSQKVKHLQYEYQSDLTECKAEALVSLKNAQNEHTEQEKELLRDKKNLKMQLKEQESAYEDQMKNIKIEHNREISEIRNEFEEKAQGLEIKYEKKFEDLREQLNTKHNMEISEVEERKNNQITEITKNHDSALNEMRSYYNDIVLNNLSLISSLKDQMEVLRNQNERINKQMTELTAENNKLLVPLKQALDDVKEYKRQLQNYEKDKISLANTKAKLSQTIKEFEDLHWSNLALELRFEKLQKERDELHDRFVSGIMEVQQKTGVKNVLLQKRIESLSQINEHRDAVIGELTSVMKQTPHRSNKKLEEILAKKNTTIRDLQYELAKACKAHDDLLATFEEKLKFYGIPKSELGFVPLRVVPQGQAGLAHGPAGLVAQNK
;
A
#
# COMPACT_ATOMS: atom_id res chain seq x y z
N MET A 1 71.40 5.57 -157.99
CA MET A 1 70.01 5.23 -157.66
C MET A 1 69.12 5.74 -158.78
N THR A 2 68.27 4.87 -159.32
CA THR A 2 67.18 5.27 -160.23
C THR A 2 66.12 6.05 -159.46
N ARG A 3 65.33 6.90 -160.14
CA ARG A 3 64.32 7.79 -159.51
C ARG A 3 63.37 7.05 -158.54
N GLU A 4 62.98 5.83 -158.90
CA GLU A 4 62.13 4.96 -158.07
C GLU A 4 62.81 4.49 -156.76
N GLN A 5 64.14 4.28 -156.76
CA GLN A 5 64.87 3.88 -155.56
C GLN A 5 65.02 5.04 -154.55
N LEU A 6 65.09 6.28 -155.03
CA LEU A 6 65.09 7.48 -154.19
C LEU A 6 63.71 7.77 -153.58
N GLU A 7 62.63 7.57 -154.32
CA GLU A 7 61.26 7.72 -153.80
C GLU A 7 60.96 6.70 -152.68
N VAL A 8 61.38 5.44 -152.84
CA VAL A 8 61.24 4.42 -151.79
C VAL A 8 62.09 4.72 -150.55
N PHE A 9 63.31 5.26 -150.73
CA PHE A 9 64.15 5.65 -149.59
C PHE A 9 63.61 6.89 -148.86
N CYS A 10 63.09 7.88 -149.58
CA CYS A 10 62.43 9.04 -149.00
C CYS A 10 61.14 8.66 -148.24
N LEU A 11 60.35 7.70 -148.74
CA LEU A 11 59.19 7.17 -148.03
C LEU A 11 59.59 6.46 -146.73
N ARG A 12 60.64 5.63 -146.77
CA ARG A 12 61.15 4.95 -145.57
C ARG A 12 61.64 5.93 -144.50
N ILE A 13 62.39 6.97 -144.88
CA ILE A 13 62.82 8.01 -143.93
C ILE A 13 61.62 8.81 -143.39
N LYS A 14 60.57 9.03 -144.20
CA LYS A 14 59.34 9.65 -143.73
C LYS A 14 58.63 8.79 -142.69
N GLU A 15 58.49 7.49 -142.95
CA GLU A 15 57.89 6.54 -142.00
C GLU A 15 58.72 6.41 -140.72
N GLU A 16 60.06 6.39 -140.81
CA GLU A 16 60.93 6.41 -139.63
C GLU A 16 60.79 7.72 -138.85
N ASN A 17 60.69 8.88 -139.52
CA ASN A 17 60.48 10.16 -138.85
C ASN A 17 59.08 10.24 -138.19
N GLU A 18 58.05 9.67 -138.82
CA GLU A 18 56.73 9.58 -138.22
C GLU A 18 56.73 8.65 -137.00
N ARG A 19 57.39 7.49 -137.08
CA ARG A 19 57.55 6.59 -135.93
C ARG A 19 58.33 7.26 -134.79
N GLU A 20 59.43 7.95 -135.06
CA GLU A 20 60.18 8.70 -134.04
C GLU A 20 59.33 9.84 -133.44
N ARG A 21 58.47 10.48 -134.23
CA ARG A 21 57.52 11.49 -133.72
C ARG A 21 56.46 10.85 -132.82
N GLU A 22 55.90 9.71 -133.20
CA GLU A 22 54.95 8.96 -132.39
C GLU A 22 55.57 8.49 -131.07
N GLU A 23 56.79 7.95 -131.11
CA GLU A 23 57.54 7.55 -129.91
C GLU A 23 57.85 8.76 -129.02
N ARG A 24 58.31 9.87 -129.57
CA ARG A 24 58.52 11.11 -128.81
C ARG A 24 57.23 11.60 -128.16
N ASN A 25 56.12 11.59 -128.88
CA ASN A 25 54.80 11.98 -128.36
C ASN A 25 54.35 11.04 -127.24
N PHE A 26 54.56 9.73 -127.40
CA PHE A 26 54.26 8.73 -126.38
C PHE A 26 55.10 8.97 -125.11
N PHE A 27 56.41 9.14 -125.23
CA PHE A 27 57.30 9.42 -124.09
C PHE A 27 57.00 10.77 -123.43
N GLN A 28 56.60 11.79 -124.20
CA GLN A 28 56.13 13.07 -123.62
C GLN A 28 54.85 12.87 -122.81
N MET A 29 53.88 12.13 -123.34
CA MET A 29 52.64 11.84 -122.64
C MET A 29 52.88 11.01 -121.38
N GLU A 30 53.74 10.00 -121.44
CA GLU A 30 54.12 9.19 -120.26
C GLU A 30 54.88 10.01 -119.21
N ARG A 31 55.81 10.88 -119.63
CA ARG A 31 56.50 11.80 -118.71
C ARG A 31 55.51 12.75 -118.03
N ASP A 32 54.56 13.32 -118.78
CA ASP A 32 53.58 14.25 -118.25
C ASP A 32 52.60 13.53 -117.31
N LYS A 33 52.17 12.29 -117.64
CA LYS A 33 51.42 11.41 -116.72
C LYS A 33 52.20 11.13 -115.43
N LEU A 34 53.46 10.72 -115.52
CA LEU A 34 54.31 10.47 -114.35
C LEU A 34 54.48 11.72 -113.51
N ARG A 35 54.61 12.90 -114.13
CA ARG A 35 54.67 14.18 -113.42
C ARG A 35 53.37 14.48 -112.70
N THR A 36 52.21 14.28 -113.33
CA THR A 36 50.91 14.46 -112.66
C THR A 36 50.72 13.48 -111.49
N PHE A 37 51.10 12.21 -111.65
CA PHE A 37 51.06 11.24 -110.53
C PHE A 37 52.01 11.65 -109.41
N TRP A 38 53.22 12.12 -109.73
CA TRP A 38 54.15 12.62 -108.73
C TRP A 38 53.61 13.85 -107.99
N GLU A 39 53.01 14.81 -108.70
CA GLU A 39 52.40 16.00 -108.08
C GLU A 39 51.19 15.62 -107.20
N ILE A 40 50.33 14.70 -107.65
CA ILE A 40 49.18 14.20 -106.86
C ILE A 40 49.67 13.47 -105.61
N THR A 41 50.56 12.47 -105.76
CA THR A 41 51.06 11.68 -104.62
C THR A 41 51.86 12.54 -103.63
N ARG A 42 52.58 13.56 -104.11
CA ARG A 42 53.22 14.55 -103.26
C ARG A 42 52.20 15.37 -102.48
N ASN A 43 51.16 15.88 -103.13
CA ASN A 43 50.10 16.63 -102.46
C ASN A 43 49.34 15.77 -101.44
N GLU A 44 49.01 14.52 -101.79
CA GLU A 44 48.39 13.55 -100.88
C GLU A 44 49.27 13.27 -99.65
N LEU A 45 50.60 13.14 -99.85
CA LEU A 45 51.55 12.98 -98.76
C LEU A 45 51.60 14.23 -97.86
N GLU A 46 51.61 15.43 -98.46
CA GLU A 46 51.59 16.70 -97.71
C GLU A 46 50.28 16.85 -96.92
N GLU A 47 49.13 16.49 -97.49
CA GLU A 47 47.84 16.46 -96.81
C GLU A 47 47.80 15.42 -95.67
N ALA A 48 48.31 14.21 -95.91
CA ALA A 48 48.37 13.17 -94.89
C ALA A 48 49.24 13.61 -93.71
N ARG A 49 50.40 14.23 -93.98
CA ARG A 49 51.27 14.82 -92.96
C ARG A 49 50.61 15.97 -92.22
N ALA A 50 49.81 16.79 -92.90
CA ALA A 50 49.03 17.86 -92.24
C ALA A 50 47.93 17.29 -91.34
N LYS A 51 47.20 16.25 -91.80
CA LYS A 51 46.19 15.54 -91.00
C LYS A 51 46.81 14.88 -89.77
N LEU A 52 47.98 14.25 -89.91
CA LEU A 52 48.69 13.61 -88.80
C LEU A 52 49.10 14.64 -87.74
N ARG A 53 49.70 15.77 -88.15
CA ARG A 53 50.01 16.89 -87.23
C ARG A 53 48.78 17.45 -86.52
N ASN A 54 47.65 17.58 -87.22
CA ASN A 54 46.40 18.02 -86.60
C ASN A 54 45.86 16.99 -85.60
N LYS A 55 46.05 15.69 -85.86
CA LYS A 55 45.66 14.63 -84.92
C LYS A 55 46.55 14.59 -83.69
N ASP A 56 47.86 14.77 -83.86
CA ASP A 56 48.80 14.88 -82.73
C ASP A 56 48.43 16.08 -81.85
N ARG A 57 48.15 17.24 -82.44
CA ARG A 57 47.65 18.42 -81.72
C ARG A 57 46.35 18.11 -80.95
N GLN A 58 45.39 17.43 -81.58
CA GLN A 58 44.13 17.05 -80.92
C GLN A 58 44.37 16.12 -79.73
N ILE A 59 45.33 15.19 -79.84
CA ILE A 59 45.71 14.29 -78.74
C ILE A 59 46.33 15.09 -77.60
N GLU A 60 47.26 16.01 -77.89
CA GLU A 60 47.86 16.90 -76.90
C GLU A 60 46.81 17.75 -76.18
N GLU A 61 45.92 18.42 -76.92
CA GLU A 61 44.84 19.24 -76.34
C GLU A 61 43.88 18.40 -75.48
N ALA A 62 43.56 17.17 -75.88
CA ALA A 62 42.73 16.26 -75.10
C ALA A 62 43.45 15.80 -73.82
N ALA A 63 44.75 15.52 -73.89
CA ALA A 63 45.57 15.16 -72.73
C ALA A 63 45.66 16.31 -71.73
N GLU A 64 45.90 17.54 -72.19
CA GLU A 64 45.92 18.73 -71.33
C GLU A 64 44.57 18.99 -70.66
N LYS A 65 43.45 18.82 -71.39
CA LYS A 65 42.10 18.94 -70.81
C LYS A 65 41.87 17.89 -69.73
N ASN A 66 42.21 16.63 -70.00
CA ASN A 66 42.08 15.55 -69.03
C ASN A 66 42.96 15.79 -67.79
N GLU A 67 44.19 16.31 -67.95
CA GLU A 67 45.05 16.63 -66.81
C GLU A 67 44.44 17.75 -65.93
N LYS A 68 43.88 18.79 -66.55
CA LYS A 68 43.19 19.88 -65.84
C LYS A 68 41.95 19.37 -65.10
N GLU A 69 41.15 18.52 -65.75
CA GLU A 69 39.99 17.88 -65.12
C GLU A 69 40.40 16.99 -63.94
N LEU A 70 41.44 16.18 -64.10
CA LEU A 70 41.93 15.30 -63.05
C LEU A 70 42.45 16.08 -61.84
N LYS A 71 43.13 17.23 -62.07
CA LYS A 71 43.52 18.15 -60.99
C LYS A 71 42.30 18.76 -60.29
N PHE A 72 41.29 19.20 -61.05
CA PHE A 72 40.06 19.75 -60.49
C PHE A 72 39.31 18.71 -59.64
N TYR A 73 39.11 17.50 -60.17
CA TYR A 73 38.46 16.42 -59.41
C TYR A 73 39.28 16.00 -58.19
N SER A 74 40.61 15.95 -58.29
CA SER A 74 41.48 15.68 -57.13
C SER A 74 41.30 16.73 -56.03
N GLN A 75 41.27 18.01 -56.38
CA GLN A 75 41.00 19.09 -55.42
C GLN A 75 39.60 18.98 -54.81
N LYS A 76 38.59 18.69 -55.63
CA LYS A 76 37.20 18.51 -55.17
C LYS A 76 37.09 17.35 -54.18
N VAL A 77 37.77 16.23 -54.42
CA VAL A 77 37.81 15.10 -53.49
C VAL A 77 38.49 15.49 -52.18
N LYS A 78 39.62 16.21 -52.23
CA LYS A 78 40.30 16.69 -51.01
C LYS A 78 39.41 17.64 -50.19
N HIS A 79 38.71 18.55 -50.84
CA HIS A 79 37.79 19.46 -50.16
C HIS A 79 36.64 18.71 -49.50
N LEU A 80 35.98 17.80 -50.23
CA LEU A 80 34.92 16.96 -49.68
C LEU A 80 35.41 16.13 -48.49
N GLN A 81 36.61 15.54 -48.56
CA GLN A 81 37.18 14.79 -47.44
C GLN A 81 37.41 15.68 -46.21
N TYR A 82 37.89 16.90 -46.40
CA TYR A 82 38.08 17.86 -45.32
C TYR A 82 36.74 18.29 -44.70
N GLU A 83 35.74 18.60 -45.53
CA GLU A 83 34.38 18.93 -45.08
C GLU A 83 33.79 17.77 -44.26
N TYR A 84 33.81 16.55 -44.79
CA TYR A 84 33.33 15.38 -44.05
C TYR A 84 34.06 15.16 -42.73
N GLN A 85 35.38 15.39 -42.71
CA GLN A 85 36.14 15.26 -41.47
C GLN A 85 35.77 16.37 -40.47
N SER A 86 35.60 17.61 -40.94
CA SER A 86 35.15 18.74 -40.13
C SER A 86 33.77 18.49 -39.54
N ASP A 87 32.79 18.15 -40.38
CA ASP A 87 31.42 17.85 -39.97
C ASP A 87 31.37 16.70 -38.97
N LEU A 88 32.19 15.66 -39.18
CA LEU A 88 32.29 14.54 -38.26
C LEU A 88 32.92 14.93 -36.92
N THR A 89 33.90 15.84 -36.91
CA THR A 89 34.46 16.36 -35.65
C THR A 89 33.47 17.26 -34.91
N GLU A 90 32.72 18.10 -35.63
CA GLU A 90 31.70 18.97 -35.07
C GLU A 90 30.55 18.16 -34.48
N CYS A 91 29.98 17.21 -35.23
CA CYS A 91 28.96 16.29 -34.74
C CYS A 91 29.41 15.52 -33.48
N LYS A 92 30.68 15.09 -33.42
CA LYS A 92 31.23 14.42 -32.22
C LYS A 92 31.33 15.38 -31.04
N ALA A 93 31.76 16.62 -31.27
CA ALA A 93 31.85 17.63 -30.22
C ALA A 93 30.47 17.97 -29.67
N GLU A 94 29.48 18.20 -30.54
CA GLU A 94 28.09 18.45 -30.16
C GLU A 94 27.49 17.28 -29.37
N ALA A 95 27.72 16.04 -29.82
CA ALA A 95 27.25 14.85 -29.11
C ALA A 95 27.86 14.74 -27.71
N LEU A 96 29.15 15.06 -27.54
CA LEU A 96 29.81 15.06 -26.24
C LEU A 96 29.26 16.15 -25.31
N VAL A 97 29.01 17.35 -25.83
CA VAL A 97 28.41 18.44 -25.06
C VAL A 97 26.98 18.09 -24.64
N SER A 98 26.17 17.55 -25.54
CA SER A 98 24.82 17.09 -25.25
C SER A 98 24.80 16.01 -24.15
N LEU A 99 25.70 15.02 -24.25
CA LEU A 99 25.83 13.97 -23.25
C LEU A 99 26.27 14.53 -21.89
N LYS A 100 27.19 15.50 -21.88
CA LYS A 100 27.64 16.16 -20.66
C LYS A 100 26.52 16.97 -20.00
N ASN A 101 25.71 17.67 -20.78
CA ASN A 101 24.56 18.42 -20.28
C ASN A 101 23.51 17.47 -19.67
N ALA A 102 23.16 16.40 -20.37
CA ALA A 102 22.24 15.38 -19.85
C ALA A 102 22.77 14.75 -18.54
N GLN A 103 24.07 14.45 -18.46
CA GLN A 103 24.69 13.95 -17.22
C GLN A 103 24.59 14.97 -16.08
N ASN A 104 24.83 16.25 -16.35
CA ASN A 104 24.75 17.30 -15.33
C ASN A 104 23.31 17.49 -14.85
N GLU A 105 22.33 17.51 -15.75
CA GLU A 105 20.89 17.57 -15.42
C GLU A 105 20.46 16.40 -14.53
N HIS A 106 20.85 15.17 -14.89
CA HIS A 106 20.57 14.00 -14.05
C HIS A 106 21.22 14.10 -12.67
N THR A 107 22.45 14.62 -12.59
CA THR A 107 23.15 14.82 -11.31
C THR A 107 22.44 15.86 -10.43
N GLU A 108 21.86 16.88 -11.05
CA GLU A 108 21.10 17.93 -10.35
C GLU A 108 19.75 17.39 -9.84
N GLN A 109 19.01 16.68 -10.69
CA GLN A 109 17.78 15.98 -10.29
C GLN A 109 18.02 15.00 -9.13
N GLU A 110 19.13 14.24 -9.16
CA GLU A 110 19.48 13.33 -8.06
C GLU A 110 19.71 14.08 -6.75
N LYS A 111 20.39 15.23 -6.80
CA LYS A 111 20.61 16.09 -5.61
C LYS A 111 19.30 16.65 -5.07
N GLU A 112 18.38 17.07 -5.94
CA GLU A 112 17.04 17.53 -5.54
C GLU A 112 16.25 16.41 -4.86
N LEU A 113 16.18 15.23 -5.47
CA LEU A 113 15.52 14.06 -4.88
C LEU A 113 16.10 13.67 -3.53
N LEU A 114 17.43 13.78 -3.35
CA LEU A 114 18.07 13.53 -2.06
C LEU A 114 17.70 14.58 -1.00
N ARG A 115 17.55 15.85 -1.39
CA ARG A 115 17.06 16.91 -0.49
C ARG A 115 15.61 16.69 -0.10
N ASP A 116 14.75 16.37 -1.06
CA ASP A 116 13.33 16.10 -0.83
C ASP A 116 13.16 14.87 0.07
N LYS A 117 13.92 13.80 -0.17
CA LYS A 117 13.94 12.62 0.72
C LYS A 117 14.34 12.99 2.16
N LYS A 118 15.32 13.88 2.35
CA LYS A 118 15.74 14.34 3.68
C LYS A 118 14.66 15.19 4.34
N ASN A 119 14.02 16.08 3.60
CA ASN A 119 12.93 16.94 4.07
C ASN A 119 11.70 16.12 4.48
N LEU A 120 11.29 15.16 3.64
CA LEU A 120 10.18 14.25 3.92
C LEU A 120 10.45 13.40 5.18
N LYS A 121 11.68 12.92 5.37
CA LYS A 121 12.05 12.20 6.60
C LYS A 121 11.95 13.07 7.86
N MET A 122 12.31 14.35 7.75
CA MET A 122 12.21 15.30 8.85
C MET A 122 10.75 15.61 9.18
N GLN A 123 9.92 15.86 8.16
CA GLN A 123 8.47 16.06 8.34
C GLN A 123 7.79 14.84 8.95
N LEU A 124 8.16 13.62 8.53
CA LEU A 124 7.63 12.38 9.11
C LEU A 124 7.97 12.30 10.60
N LYS A 125 9.23 12.58 10.96
CA LYS A 125 9.67 12.56 12.36
C LYS A 125 8.99 13.64 13.21
N GLU A 126 8.75 14.83 12.65
CA GLU A 126 7.99 15.89 13.32
C GLU A 126 6.54 15.47 13.56
N GLN A 127 5.89 14.83 12.58
CA GLN A 127 4.54 14.28 12.73
C GLN A 127 4.49 13.17 13.78
N GLU A 128 5.44 12.24 13.76
CA GLU A 128 5.55 11.18 14.78
C GLU A 128 5.68 11.77 16.18
N SER A 129 6.55 12.77 16.37
CA SER A 129 6.70 13.46 17.66
C SER A 129 5.41 14.17 18.09
N ALA A 130 4.72 14.82 17.15
CA ALA A 130 3.44 15.49 17.44
C ALA A 130 2.36 14.49 17.87
N TYR A 131 2.28 13.32 17.22
CA TYR A 131 1.35 12.25 17.62
C TYR A 131 1.69 11.65 18.97
N GLU A 132 2.98 11.43 19.28
CA GLU A 132 3.42 10.98 20.60
C GLU A 132 2.99 11.96 21.69
N ASP A 133 3.14 13.27 21.46
CA ASP A 133 2.76 14.30 22.43
C ASP A 133 1.24 14.40 22.58
N GLN A 134 0.47 14.28 21.50
CA GLN A 134 -1.00 14.16 21.58
C GLN A 134 -1.42 12.94 22.42
N MET A 135 -0.78 11.79 22.20
CA MET A 135 -1.07 10.57 22.96
C MET A 135 -0.69 10.70 24.44
N LYS A 136 0.43 11.37 24.77
CA LYS A 136 0.78 11.71 26.16
C LYS A 136 -0.26 12.61 26.78
N ASN A 137 -0.71 13.66 26.09
CA ASN A 137 -1.73 14.58 26.60
C ASN A 137 -3.05 13.87 26.87
N ILE A 138 -3.52 13.02 25.96
CA ILE A 138 -4.74 12.20 26.16
C ILE A 138 -4.59 11.30 27.40
N LYS A 139 -3.43 10.67 27.59
CA LYS A 139 -3.17 9.84 28.79
C LYS A 139 -3.17 10.66 30.08
N ILE A 140 -2.62 11.87 30.06
CA ILE A 140 -2.61 12.77 31.22
C ILE A 140 -4.04 13.18 31.57
N GLU A 141 -4.84 13.63 30.60
CA GLU A 141 -6.24 14.00 30.81
C GLU A 141 -7.06 12.82 31.33
N HIS A 142 -6.91 11.64 30.73
CA HIS A 142 -7.61 10.43 31.19
C HIS A 142 -7.24 10.06 32.64
N ASN A 143 -5.95 10.13 33.00
CA ASN A 143 -5.52 9.90 34.38
C ASN A 143 -6.09 10.94 35.35
N ARG A 144 -6.22 12.20 34.90
CA ARG A 144 -6.84 13.28 35.67
C ARG A 144 -8.31 12.98 35.95
N GLU A 145 -9.08 12.64 34.91
CA GLU A 145 -10.49 12.24 35.02
C GLU A 145 -10.68 11.04 35.95
N ILE A 146 -9.83 10.00 35.83
CA ILE A 146 -9.87 8.85 36.74
C ILE A 146 -9.62 9.29 38.19
N SER A 147 -8.66 10.20 38.42
CA SER A 147 -8.37 10.70 39.76
C SER A 147 -9.52 11.53 40.34
N GLU A 148 -10.15 12.36 39.52
CA GLU A 148 -11.35 13.15 39.92
C GLU A 148 -12.48 12.21 40.32
N ILE A 149 -12.79 11.20 39.50
CA ILE A 149 -13.83 10.20 39.79
C ILE A 149 -13.51 9.43 41.08
N ARG A 150 -12.25 9.02 41.28
CA ARG A 150 -11.84 8.32 42.51
C ARG A 150 -12.05 9.20 43.75
N ASN A 151 -11.66 10.47 43.69
CA ASN A 151 -11.84 11.41 44.80
C ASN A 151 -13.34 11.60 45.09
N GLU A 152 -14.19 11.75 44.07
CA GLU A 152 -15.64 11.84 44.28
C GLU A 152 -16.22 10.59 44.95
N PHE A 153 -15.77 9.40 44.55
CA PHE A 153 -16.22 8.16 45.17
C PHE A 153 -15.75 8.04 46.63
N GLU A 154 -14.53 8.46 46.91
CA GLU A 154 -13.98 8.49 48.27
C GLU A 154 -14.74 9.45 49.18
N GLU A 155 -15.03 10.67 48.71
CA GLU A 155 -15.85 11.64 49.44
C GLU A 155 -17.27 11.10 49.69
N LYS A 156 -17.91 10.48 48.69
CA LYS A 156 -19.23 9.87 48.85
C LYS A 156 -19.21 8.71 49.84
N ALA A 157 -18.16 7.89 49.84
CA ALA A 157 -17.99 6.78 50.76
C ALA A 157 -17.78 7.27 52.21
N GLN A 158 -16.86 8.22 52.42
CA GLN A 158 -16.63 8.85 53.73
C GLN A 158 -17.91 9.52 54.24
N GLY A 159 -18.62 10.25 53.38
CA GLY A 159 -19.89 10.88 53.74
C GLY A 159 -20.98 9.88 54.12
N LEU A 160 -20.98 8.67 53.56
CA LEU A 160 -21.89 7.59 53.96
C LEU A 160 -21.46 6.97 55.29
N GLU A 161 -20.17 6.71 55.48
CA GLU A 161 -19.61 6.15 56.71
C GLU A 161 -19.94 7.04 57.92
N ILE A 162 -19.64 8.35 57.83
CA ILE A 162 -19.95 9.34 58.87
C ILE A 162 -21.46 9.36 59.20
N LYS A 163 -22.32 9.29 58.17
CA LYS A 163 -23.78 9.27 58.36
C LYS A 163 -24.25 8.03 59.11
N TYR A 164 -23.69 6.86 58.80
CA TYR A 164 -24.09 5.62 59.47
C TYR A 164 -23.49 5.51 60.86
N GLU A 165 -22.25 5.95 61.06
CA GLU A 165 -21.61 5.99 62.37
C GLU A 165 -22.41 6.87 63.34
N LYS A 166 -22.83 8.06 62.89
CA LYS A 166 -23.73 8.93 63.67
C LYS A 166 -25.06 8.25 64.00
N LYS A 167 -25.69 7.57 63.03
CA LYS A 167 -26.93 6.82 63.29
C LYS A 167 -26.74 5.69 64.31
N PHE A 168 -25.61 5.01 64.28
CA PHE A 168 -25.27 3.97 65.25
C PHE A 168 -25.06 4.56 66.64
N GLU A 169 -24.39 5.70 66.75
CA GLU A 169 -24.17 6.41 68.00
C GLU A 169 -25.49 6.92 68.60
N ASP A 170 -26.33 7.58 67.80
CA ASP A 170 -27.67 8.02 68.19
C ASP A 170 -28.52 6.84 68.71
N LEU A 171 -28.51 5.70 68.00
CA LEU A 171 -29.25 4.50 68.41
C LEU A 171 -28.70 3.92 69.74
N ARG A 172 -27.39 3.94 69.91
CA ARG A 172 -26.74 3.47 71.14
C ARG A 172 -27.13 4.35 72.32
N GLU A 173 -27.15 5.67 72.14
CA GLU A 173 -27.59 6.62 73.16
C GLU A 173 -29.08 6.43 73.51
N GLN A 174 -29.94 6.23 72.51
CA GLN A 174 -31.37 5.91 72.72
C GLN A 174 -31.58 4.59 73.50
N LEU A 175 -30.82 3.54 73.17
CA LEU A 175 -30.92 2.27 73.90
C LEU A 175 -30.41 2.41 75.34
N ASN A 176 -29.32 3.16 75.54
CA ASN A 176 -28.75 3.38 76.88
C ASN A 176 -29.68 4.22 77.77
N THR A 177 -30.29 5.27 77.21
CA THR A 177 -31.29 6.07 77.93
C THR A 177 -32.52 5.25 78.28
N LYS A 178 -33.02 4.41 77.36
CA LYS A 178 -34.12 3.47 77.65
C LYS A 178 -33.75 2.49 78.75
N HIS A 179 -32.56 1.91 78.70
CA HIS A 179 -32.08 0.99 79.73
C HIS A 179 -31.99 1.65 81.11
N ASN A 180 -31.43 2.87 81.18
CA ASN A 180 -31.36 3.63 82.42
C ASN A 180 -32.75 3.96 82.97
N MET A 181 -33.69 4.33 82.10
CA MET A 181 -35.09 4.58 82.49
C MET A 181 -35.75 3.31 83.05
N GLU A 182 -35.60 2.16 82.39
CA GLU A 182 -36.11 0.88 82.87
C GLU A 182 -35.49 0.49 84.23
N ILE A 183 -34.20 0.75 84.44
CA ILE A 183 -33.54 0.55 85.74
C ILE A 183 -34.17 1.46 86.80
N SER A 184 -34.28 2.76 86.54
CA SER A 184 -34.85 3.73 87.48
C SER A 184 -36.30 3.39 87.85
N GLU A 185 -37.13 2.96 86.88
CA GLU A 185 -38.49 2.49 87.16
C GLU A 185 -38.53 1.25 88.07
N VAL A 186 -37.58 0.31 87.88
CA VAL A 186 -37.47 -0.88 88.73
C VAL A 186 -36.98 -0.51 90.13
N GLU A 187 -36.02 0.40 90.23
CA GLU A 187 -35.52 0.93 91.51
C GLU A 187 -36.62 1.66 92.27
N GLU A 188 -37.41 2.50 91.60
CA GLU A 188 -38.55 3.19 92.20
C GLU A 188 -39.60 2.19 92.71
N ARG A 189 -39.95 1.18 91.90
CA ARG A 189 -40.86 0.10 92.33
C ARG A 189 -40.34 -0.65 93.55
N LYS A 190 -39.05 -0.99 93.58
CA LYS A 190 -38.42 -1.65 94.75
C LYS A 190 -38.41 -0.74 95.97
N ASN A 191 -38.10 0.54 95.82
CA ASN A 191 -38.10 1.52 96.91
C ASN A 191 -39.51 1.72 97.49
N ASN A 192 -40.53 1.77 96.63
CA ASN A 192 -41.94 1.81 97.04
C ASN A 192 -42.32 0.54 97.84
N GLN A 193 -41.90 -0.64 97.38
CA GLN A 193 -42.13 -1.88 98.11
C GLN A 193 -41.39 -1.91 99.47
N ILE A 194 -40.15 -1.41 99.53
CA ILE A 194 -39.40 -1.27 100.78
C ILE A 194 -40.14 -0.35 101.75
N THR A 195 -40.65 0.79 101.28
CA THR A 195 -41.42 1.72 102.12
C THR A 195 -42.73 1.10 102.61
N GLU A 196 -43.43 0.36 101.76
CA GLU A 196 -44.65 -0.35 102.14
C GLU A 196 -44.38 -1.45 103.18
N ILE A 197 -43.35 -2.28 102.98
CA ILE A 197 -42.93 -3.29 103.94
C ILE A 197 -42.51 -2.65 105.26
N THR A 198 -41.75 -1.55 105.21
CA THR A 198 -41.34 -0.81 106.42
C THR A 198 -42.55 -0.30 107.18
N LYS A 199 -43.52 0.29 106.49
CA LYS A 199 -44.78 0.76 107.09
C LYS A 199 -45.59 -0.40 107.69
N ASN A 200 -45.67 -1.53 106.99
CA ASN A 200 -46.36 -2.73 107.48
C ASN A 200 -45.65 -3.31 108.71
N HIS A 201 -44.31 -3.37 108.71
CA HIS A 201 -43.52 -3.76 109.87
C HIS A 201 -43.70 -2.78 111.04
N ASP A 202 -43.73 -1.47 110.81
CA ASP A 202 -44.01 -0.48 111.85
C ASP A 202 -45.43 -0.64 112.42
N SER A 203 -46.43 -0.91 111.58
CA SER A 203 -47.80 -1.23 112.02
C SER A 203 -47.81 -2.51 112.85
N ALA A 204 -47.20 -3.59 112.36
CA ALA A 204 -47.10 -4.86 113.06
C ALA A 204 -46.32 -4.74 114.37
N LEU A 205 -45.27 -3.92 114.43
CA LEU A 205 -44.53 -3.63 115.67
C LEU A 205 -45.37 -2.81 116.64
N ASN A 206 -46.18 -1.86 116.17
CA ASN A 206 -47.11 -1.12 117.02
C ASN A 206 -48.25 -2.01 117.53
N GLU A 207 -48.80 -2.87 116.68
CA GLU A 207 -49.78 -3.89 117.05
C GLU A 207 -49.17 -4.89 118.03
N MET A 208 -47.92 -5.33 117.82
CA MET A 208 -47.18 -6.21 118.72
C MET A 208 -46.87 -5.51 120.05
N ARG A 209 -46.55 -4.21 120.05
CA ARG A 209 -46.41 -3.40 121.26
C ARG A 209 -47.75 -3.26 121.99
N SER A 210 -48.85 -3.05 121.28
CA SER A 210 -50.20 -3.02 121.87
C SER A 210 -50.55 -4.38 122.46
N TYR A 211 -50.33 -5.45 121.70
CA TYR A 211 -50.55 -6.83 122.13
C TYR A 211 -49.65 -7.21 123.31
N TYR A 212 -48.39 -6.78 123.36
CA TYR A 212 -47.52 -6.98 124.52
C TYR A 212 -47.88 -6.08 125.68
N ASN A 213 -48.42 -4.88 125.49
CA ASN A 213 -49.00 -4.08 126.57
C ASN A 213 -50.24 -4.76 127.14
N ASP A 214 -51.11 -5.29 126.29
CA ASP A 214 -52.28 -6.07 126.67
C ASP A 214 -51.88 -7.37 127.36
N ILE A 215 -50.83 -8.05 126.86
CA ILE A 215 -50.21 -9.19 127.51
C ILE A 215 -49.47 -8.79 128.77
N VAL A 216 -48.89 -7.60 128.94
CA VAL A 216 -48.28 -7.19 130.22
C VAL A 216 -49.37 -6.97 131.26
N LEU A 217 -50.50 -6.38 130.86
CA LEU A 217 -51.72 -6.32 131.67
C LEU A 217 -52.25 -7.72 132.00
N ASN A 218 -52.28 -8.63 131.02
CA ASN A 218 -52.76 -10.00 131.18
C ASN A 218 -51.74 -10.92 131.89
N ASN A 219 -50.44 -10.68 131.75
CA ASN A 219 -49.32 -11.40 132.40
C ASN A 219 -49.11 -10.90 133.81
N LEU A 220 -49.47 -9.67 134.16
CA LEU A 220 -49.67 -9.32 135.57
C LEU A 220 -50.73 -10.23 136.22
N SER A 221 -51.75 -10.66 135.44
CA SER A 221 -52.73 -11.65 135.88
C SER A 221 -52.26 -13.12 135.75
N LEU A 222 -51.45 -13.44 134.74
CA LEU A 222 -50.96 -14.79 134.43
C LEU A 222 -49.64 -15.16 135.15
N ILE A 223 -48.83 -14.20 135.60
CA ILE A 223 -47.67 -14.42 136.50
C ILE A 223 -48.15 -14.96 137.87
N SER A 224 -49.42 -14.76 138.21
CA SER A 224 -50.08 -15.47 139.30
C SER A 224 -50.34 -16.96 138.99
N SER A 225 -50.32 -17.38 137.73
CA SER A 225 -50.76 -18.70 137.24
C SER A 225 -49.62 -19.53 136.61
N LEU A 226 -48.56 -18.90 136.11
CA LEU A 226 -47.39 -19.54 135.49
C LEU A 226 -46.19 -19.67 136.44
N LYS A 227 -46.44 -19.71 137.75
CA LYS A 227 -45.52 -20.36 138.71
C LYS A 227 -45.61 -21.89 138.65
N ASP A 228 -46.63 -22.45 138.01
CA ASP A 228 -46.96 -23.88 138.13
C ASP A 228 -46.52 -24.78 136.96
N GLN A 229 -46.06 -24.28 135.81
CA GLN A 229 -45.94 -25.14 134.62
C GLN A 229 -44.71 -24.90 133.75
N MET A 230 -43.54 -24.70 134.37
CA MET A 230 -42.27 -24.52 133.64
C MET A 230 -41.30 -25.71 133.81
N GLU A 231 -41.79 -26.95 133.66
CA GLU A 231 -40.94 -28.16 133.78
C GLU A 231 -40.89 -29.06 132.52
N VAL A 232 -41.64 -28.81 131.43
CA VAL A 232 -41.83 -29.89 130.42
C VAL A 232 -41.09 -29.70 129.07
N LEU A 233 -40.67 -28.52 128.66
CA LEU A 233 -40.15 -28.33 127.29
C LEU A 233 -38.61 -28.32 127.20
N ARG A 234 -37.96 -29.32 127.84
CA ARG A 234 -36.51 -29.54 127.74
C ARG A 234 -36.09 -30.66 126.76
N ASN A 235 -37.03 -31.39 126.14
CA ASN A 235 -36.73 -32.65 125.41
C ASN A 235 -37.15 -32.70 123.92
N GLN A 236 -36.83 -31.69 123.09
CA GLN A 236 -37.04 -31.76 121.62
C GLN A 236 -35.76 -31.58 120.79
N ASN A 237 -34.57 -31.75 121.38
CA ASN A 237 -33.30 -31.45 120.71
C ASN A 237 -32.59 -32.65 120.05
N GLU A 238 -33.20 -33.86 120.03
CA GLU A 238 -32.55 -35.07 119.47
C GLU A 238 -33.01 -35.47 118.05
N ARG A 239 -33.95 -34.75 117.42
CA ARG A 239 -34.51 -35.16 116.11
C ARG A 239 -33.70 -34.74 114.87
N ILE A 240 -32.78 -33.78 114.96
CA ILE A 240 -32.16 -33.16 113.77
C ILE A 240 -30.97 -33.99 113.21
N ASN A 241 -30.35 -34.85 114.02
CA ASN A 241 -29.12 -35.56 113.61
C ASN A 241 -29.33 -36.77 112.68
N LYS A 242 -30.55 -37.08 112.21
CA LYS A 242 -30.82 -38.21 111.29
C LYS A 242 -30.92 -37.84 109.80
N GLN A 243 -31.05 -36.56 109.44
CA GLN A 243 -31.20 -36.12 108.03
C GLN A 243 -29.88 -36.04 107.24
N MET A 244 -28.73 -36.19 107.89
CA MET A 244 -27.41 -36.02 107.26
C MET A 244 -26.99 -37.20 106.37
N THR A 245 -27.54 -38.39 106.58
CA THR A 245 -27.07 -39.62 105.91
C THR A 245 -27.76 -39.88 104.56
N GLU A 246 -29.01 -39.43 104.37
CA GLU A 246 -29.75 -39.56 103.12
C GLU A 246 -29.21 -38.63 102.01
N LEU A 247 -28.84 -37.40 102.37
CA LEU A 247 -28.23 -36.42 101.44
C LEU A 247 -26.88 -36.87 100.86
N THR A 248 -26.14 -37.71 101.58
CA THR A 248 -24.81 -38.15 101.13
C THR A 248 -24.89 -39.31 100.13
N ALA A 249 -25.93 -40.15 100.22
CA ALA A 249 -26.17 -41.26 99.29
C ALA A 249 -26.75 -40.79 97.95
N GLU A 250 -27.58 -39.75 97.97
CA GLU A 250 -28.18 -39.16 96.77
C GLU A 250 -27.14 -38.40 95.92
N ASN A 251 -26.18 -37.72 96.56
CA ASN A 251 -25.08 -37.02 95.90
C ASN A 251 -24.15 -37.99 95.13
N ASN A 252 -23.92 -39.19 95.65
CA ASN A 252 -23.10 -40.21 94.97
C ASN A 252 -23.79 -40.86 93.76
N LYS A 253 -25.13 -40.91 93.71
CA LYS A 253 -25.88 -41.41 92.53
C LYS A 253 -25.84 -40.45 91.33
N LEU A 254 -25.66 -39.15 91.56
CA LEU A 254 -25.70 -38.11 90.51
C LEU A 254 -24.35 -37.91 89.78
N LEU A 255 -23.25 -38.47 90.28
CA LEU A 255 -21.91 -38.31 89.71
C LEU A 255 -21.72 -39.00 88.35
N VAL A 256 -22.30 -40.19 88.15
CA VAL A 256 -22.16 -40.96 86.89
C VAL A 256 -22.92 -40.31 85.73
N PRO A 257 -24.19 -39.89 85.89
CA PRO A 257 -24.91 -39.13 84.86
C PRO A 257 -24.25 -37.79 84.52
N LEU A 258 -23.70 -37.10 85.53
CA LEU A 258 -23.00 -35.82 85.33
C LEU A 258 -21.74 -35.99 84.47
N LYS A 259 -21.00 -37.09 84.67
CA LYS A 259 -19.79 -37.37 83.89
C LYS A 259 -20.09 -37.73 82.43
N GLN A 260 -21.14 -38.53 82.19
CA GLN A 260 -21.62 -38.83 80.84
C GLN A 260 -22.10 -37.57 80.11
N ALA A 261 -22.89 -36.72 80.77
CA ALA A 261 -23.35 -35.45 80.20
C ALA A 261 -22.18 -34.50 79.85
N LEU A 262 -21.12 -34.49 80.66
CA LEU A 262 -19.92 -33.69 80.38
C LEU A 262 -19.13 -34.20 79.16
N ASP A 263 -19.03 -35.51 78.98
CA ASP A 263 -18.36 -36.11 77.82
C ASP A 263 -19.18 -35.90 76.53
N ASP A 264 -20.50 -36.03 76.59
CA ASP A 264 -21.41 -35.71 75.47
C ASP A 264 -21.31 -34.24 75.08
N VAL A 265 -21.26 -33.31 76.05
CA VAL A 265 -21.08 -31.88 75.78
C VAL A 265 -19.74 -31.61 75.08
N LYS A 266 -18.66 -32.33 75.41
CA LYS A 266 -17.39 -32.19 74.69
C LYS A 266 -17.48 -32.70 73.26
N GLU A 267 -18.12 -33.83 73.03
CA GLU A 267 -18.28 -34.40 71.69
C GLU A 267 -19.17 -33.52 70.81
N TYR A 268 -20.29 -33.01 71.33
CA TYR A 268 -21.15 -32.07 70.60
C TYR A 268 -20.42 -30.75 70.30
N LYS A 269 -19.60 -30.23 71.22
CA LYS A 269 -18.76 -29.05 70.93
C LYS A 269 -17.76 -29.31 69.79
N ARG A 270 -17.16 -30.50 69.73
CA ARG A 270 -16.25 -30.90 68.65
C ARG A 270 -16.99 -30.99 67.31
N GLN A 271 -18.16 -31.61 67.28
CA GLN A 271 -18.99 -31.72 66.08
C GLN A 271 -19.47 -30.35 65.60
N LEU A 272 -19.86 -29.45 66.51
CA LEU A 272 -20.25 -28.08 66.18
C LEU A 272 -19.10 -27.31 65.51
N GLN A 273 -17.88 -27.41 66.05
CA GLN A 273 -16.70 -26.77 65.44
C GLN A 273 -16.39 -27.32 64.04
N ASN A 274 -16.55 -28.63 63.82
CA ASN A 274 -16.37 -29.21 62.49
C ASN A 274 -17.46 -28.73 61.52
N TYR A 275 -18.72 -28.68 61.97
CA TYR A 275 -19.83 -28.16 61.17
C TYR A 275 -19.63 -26.69 60.78
N GLU A 276 -19.12 -25.85 61.69
CA GLU A 276 -18.77 -24.46 61.39
C GLU A 276 -17.67 -24.35 60.32
N LYS A 277 -16.63 -25.19 60.40
CA LYS A 277 -15.57 -25.27 59.37
C LYS A 277 -16.11 -25.72 58.02
N ASP A 278 -16.97 -26.74 58.01
CA ASP A 278 -17.60 -27.24 56.79
C ASP A 278 -18.50 -26.19 56.16
N LYS A 279 -19.24 -25.43 56.97
CA LYS A 279 -20.09 -24.31 56.50
C LYS A 279 -19.27 -23.22 55.82
N ILE A 280 -18.12 -22.84 56.39
CA ILE A 280 -17.20 -21.85 55.78
C ILE A 280 -16.60 -22.41 54.48
N SER A 281 -16.18 -23.67 54.49
CA SER A 281 -15.60 -24.33 53.31
C SER A 281 -16.62 -24.44 52.17
N LEU A 282 -17.89 -24.75 52.50
CA LEU A 282 -18.99 -24.77 51.55
C LEU A 282 -19.28 -23.38 50.97
N ALA A 283 -19.26 -22.34 51.80
CA ALA A 283 -19.43 -20.96 51.32
C ALA A 283 -18.32 -20.56 50.35
N ASN A 284 -17.06 -20.88 50.68
CA ASN A 284 -15.91 -20.60 49.83
C ASN A 284 -15.95 -21.37 48.50
N THR A 285 -16.34 -22.65 48.52
CA THR A 285 -16.47 -23.46 47.30
C THR A 285 -17.63 -23.00 46.42
N LYS A 286 -18.76 -22.59 47.01
CA LYS A 286 -19.87 -21.96 46.26
C LYS A 286 -19.46 -20.63 45.62
N ALA A 287 -18.70 -19.80 46.33
CA ALA A 287 -18.18 -18.55 45.78
C ALA A 287 -17.24 -18.80 44.60
N LYS A 288 -16.30 -19.74 44.74
CA LYS A 288 -15.41 -20.16 43.64
C LYS A 288 -16.19 -20.72 42.45
N LEU A 289 -17.17 -21.60 42.69
CA LEU A 289 -18.00 -22.16 41.62
C LEU A 289 -18.76 -21.06 40.86
N SER A 290 -19.35 -20.11 41.59
CA SER A 290 -20.05 -18.96 40.98
C SER A 290 -19.10 -18.12 40.10
N GLN A 291 -17.87 -17.89 40.57
CA GLN A 291 -16.86 -17.19 39.78
C GLN A 291 -16.45 -17.99 38.54
N THR A 292 -16.16 -19.29 38.68
CA THR A 292 -15.78 -20.13 37.54
C THR A 292 -16.90 -20.26 36.51
N ILE A 293 -18.16 -20.28 36.92
CA ILE A 293 -19.31 -20.26 36.00
C ILE A 293 -19.33 -18.96 35.18
N LYS A 294 -19.14 -17.81 35.84
CA LYS A 294 -19.05 -16.52 35.12
C LYS A 294 -17.90 -16.49 34.13
N GLU A 295 -16.71 -16.92 34.55
CA GLU A 295 -15.53 -17.00 33.68
C GLU A 295 -15.77 -17.94 32.48
N PHE A 296 -16.47 -19.06 32.69
CA PHE A 296 -16.85 -19.98 31.63
C PHE A 296 -17.86 -19.35 30.66
N GLU A 297 -18.89 -18.67 31.16
CA GLU A 297 -19.87 -17.97 30.33
C GLU A 297 -19.21 -16.87 29.50
N ASP A 298 -18.32 -16.06 30.09
CA ASP A 298 -17.57 -15.02 29.38
C ASP A 298 -16.67 -15.60 28.28
N LEU A 299 -15.96 -16.69 28.57
CA LEU A 299 -15.15 -17.41 27.59
C LEU A 299 -16.01 -18.02 26.47
N HIS A 300 -17.18 -18.56 26.81
CA HIS A 300 -18.10 -19.14 25.85
C HIS A 300 -18.60 -18.09 24.86
N TRP A 301 -19.03 -16.91 25.36
CA TRP A 301 -19.46 -15.80 24.51
C TRP A 301 -18.32 -15.27 23.64
N SER A 302 -17.10 -15.16 24.19
CA SER A 302 -15.92 -14.76 23.43
C SER A 302 -15.63 -15.75 22.30
N ASN A 303 -15.70 -17.05 22.57
CA ASN A 303 -15.46 -18.09 21.58
C ASN A 303 -16.51 -18.07 20.46
N LEU A 304 -17.80 -17.95 20.81
CA LEU A 304 -18.87 -17.82 19.81
C LEU A 304 -18.69 -16.59 18.91
N ALA A 305 -18.28 -15.46 19.49
CA ALA A 305 -17.99 -14.25 18.72
C ALA A 305 -16.78 -14.43 17.77
N LEU A 306 -15.75 -15.15 18.22
CA LEU A 306 -14.58 -15.49 17.40
C LEU A 306 -14.94 -16.46 16.27
N GLU A 307 -15.74 -17.48 16.54
CA GLU A 307 -16.22 -18.44 15.54
C GLU A 307 -17.02 -17.75 14.43
N LEU A 308 -17.95 -16.84 14.79
CA LEU A 308 -18.70 -16.05 13.82
C LEU A 308 -17.80 -15.15 12.96
N ARG A 309 -16.79 -14.50 13.58
CA ARG A 309 -15.82 -13.68 12.84
C ARG A 309 -14.96 -14.54 11.91
N PHE A 310 -14.54 -15.72 12.37
CA PHE A 310 -13.75 -16.65 11.57
C PHE A 310 -14.54 -17.14 10.35
N GLU A 311 -15.79 -17.54 10.53
CA GLU A 311 -16.65 -17.98 9.43
C GLU A 311 -16.83 -16.87 8.38
N LYS A 312 -17.03 -15.62 8.83
CA LYS A 312 -17.11 -14.47 7.93
C LYS A 312 -15.83 -14.24 7.15
N LEU A 313 -14.67 -14.26 7.82
CA LEU A 313 -13.36 -14.10 7.17
C LEU A 313 -13.08 -15.23 6.17
N GLN A 314 -13.49 -16.46 6.50
CA GLN A 314 -13.35 -17.59 5.61
C GLN A 314 -14.16 -17.40 4.32
N LYS A 315 -15.42 -16.95 4.45
CA LYS A 315 -16.28 -16.61 3.29
C LYS A 315 -15.68 -15.49 2.45
N GLU A 316 -15.19 -14.41 3.07
CA GLU A 316 -14.54 -13.31 2.35
C GLU A 316 -13.28 -13.77 1.60
N ARG A 317 -12.49 -14.65 2.21
CA ARG A 317 -11.31 -15.26 1.58
C ARG A 317 -11.69 -16.14 0.39
N ASP A 318 -12.72 -16.97 0.54
CA ASP A 318 -13.20 -17.86 -0.52
C ASP A 318 -13.76 -17.03 -1.70
N GLU A 319 -14.59 -16.03 -1.42
CA GLU A 319 -15.10 -15.11 -2.44
C GLU A 319 -13.99 -14.36 -3.19
N LEU A 320 -12.96 -13.89 -2.47
CA LEU A 320 -11.84 -13.19 -3.08
C LEU A 320 -11.03 -14.12 -4.00
N HIS A 321 -10.85 -15.38 -3.58
CA HIS A 321 -10.20 -16.40 -4.39
C HIS A 321 -10.99 -16.69 -5.67
N ASP A 322 -12.32 -16.87 -5.57
CA ASP A 322 -13.18 -17.13 -6.72
C ASP A 322 -13.20 -15.96 -7.71
N ARG A 323 -13.25 -14.72 -7.20
CA ARG A 323 -13.16 -13.52 -8.05
C ARG A 323 -11.80 -13.41 -8.74
N PHE A 324 -10.72 -13.74 -8.05
CA PHE A 324 -9.38 -13.75 -8.63
C PHE A 324 -9.26 -14.78 -9.76
N VAL A 325 -9.70 -16.02 -9.52
CA VAL A 325 -9.69 -17.09 -10.53
C VAL A 325 -10.56 -16.70 -11.74
N SER A 326 -11.76 -16.18 -11.50
CA SER A 326 -12.66 -15.72 -12.56
C SER A 326 -12.03 -14.58 -13.38
N GLY A 327 -11.41 -13.61 -12.73
CA GLY A 327 -10.71 -12.50 -13.39
C GLY A 327 -9.55 -12.97 -14.26
N ILE A 328 -8.76 -13.94 -13.80
CA ILE A 328 -7.69 -14.56 -14.61
C ILE A 328 -8.28 -15.24 -15.85
N MET A 329 -9.33 -16.05 -15.67
CA MET A 329 -9.97 -16.75 -16.79
C MET A 329 -10.53 -15.79 -17.83
N GLU A 330 -11.16 -14.68 -17.40
CA GLU A 330 -11.66 -13.66 -18.32
C GLU A 330 -10.54 -12.98 -19.12
N VAL A 331 -9.43 -12.61 -18.47
CA VAL A 331 -8.29 -12.00 -19.15
C VAL A 331 -7.65 -12.98 -20.13
N GLN A 332 -7.50 -14.24 -19.74
CA GLN A 332 -6.97 -15.29 -20.60
C GLN A 332 -7.90 -15.54 -21.80
N GLN A 333 -9.22 -15.54 -21.59
CA GLN A 333 -10.19 -15.68 -22.67
C GLN A 333 -10.14 -14.49 -23.64
N LYS A 334 -10.15 -13.25 -23.14
CA LYS A 334 -10.10 -12.03 -23.98
C LYS A 334 -8.81 -11.96 -24.79
N THR A 335 -7.66 -12.24 -24.17
CA THR A 335 -6.37 -12.29 -24.86
C THR A 335 -6.30 -13.45 -25.86
N GLY A 336 -6.82 -14.62 -25.50
CA GLY A 336 -6.94 -15.78 -26.39
C GLY A 336 -7.74 -15.48 -27.66
N VAL A 337 -8.93 -14.88 -27.52
CA VAL A 337 -9.76 -14.48 -28.67
C VAL A 337 -9.04 -13.46 -29.55
N LYS A 338 -8.38 -12.45 -28.96
CA LYS A 338 -7.59 -11.46 -29.69
C LYS A 338 -6.45 -12.11 -30.47
N ASN A 339 -5.73 -13.05 -29.85
CA ASN A 339 -4.63 -13.78 -30.49
C ASN A 339 -5.11 -14.62 -31.66
N VAL A 340 -6.21 -15.35 -31.51
CA VAL A 340 -6.80 -16.13 -32.60
C VAL A 340 -7.23 -15.23 -33.77
N LEU A 341 -7.81 -14.07 -33.48
CA LEU A 341 -8.22 -13.11 -34.52
C LEU A 341 -7.02 -12.51 -35.26
N LEU A 342 -5.96 -12.15 -34.54
CA LEU A 342 -4.70 -11.69 -35.14
C LEU A 342 -4.03 -12.78 -35.98
N GLN A 343 -4.03 -14.02 -35.49
CA GLN A 343 -3.48 -15.16 -36.22
C GLN A 343 -4.23 -15.41 -37.52
N LYS A 344 -5.58 -15.42 -37.51
CA LYS A 344 -6.39 -15.52 -38.72
C LYS A 344 -6.15 -14.38 -39.70
N ARG A 345 -5.94 -13.15 -39.20
CA ARG A 345 -5.62 -11.99 -40.04
C ARG A 345 -4.25 -12.15 -40.70
N ILE A 346 -3.24 -12.60 -39.95
CA ILE A 346 -1.90 -12.88 -40.49
C ILE A 346 -1.97 -13.99 -41.55
N GLU A 347 -2.67 -15.08 -41.26
CA GLU A 347 -2.86 -16.19 -42.20
C GLU A 347 -3.53 -15.72 -43.49
N SER A 348 -4.62 -14.95 -43.40
CA SER A 348 -5.31 -14.40 -44.57
C SER A 348 -4.40 -13.46 -45.38
N LEU A 349 -3.62 -12.60 -44.71
CA LEU A 349 -2.66 -11.72 -45.40
C LEU A 349 -1.50 -12.49 -46.03
N SER A 350 -1.04 -13.57 -45.41
CA SER A 350 -0.01 -14.47 -45.97
C SER A 350 -0.52 -15.14 -47.23
N GLN A 351 -1.73 -15.72 -47.20
CA GLN A 351 -2.35 -16.35 -48.36
C GLN A 351 -2.52 -15.36 -49.52
N ILE A 352 -2.95 -14.13 -49.22
CA ILE A 352 -3.05 -13.05 -50.23
C ILE A 352 -1.67 -12.72 -50.79
N ASN A 353 -0.64 -12.67 -49.95
CA ASN A 353 0.72 -12.37 -50.39
C ASN A 353 1.30 -13.50 -51.26
N GLU A 354 1.15 -14.75 -50.83
CA GLU A 354 1.56 -15.93 -51.60
C GLU A 354 0.87 -15.99 -52.97
N HIS A 355 -0.43 -15.72 -53.03
CA HIS A 355 -1.15 -15.62 -54.30
C HIS A 355 -0.61 -14.49 -55.18
N ARG A 356 -0.32 -13.30 -54.59
CA ARG A 356 0.27 -12.18 -55.34
C ARG A 356 1.66 -12.53 -55.86
N ASP A 357 2.50 -13.16 -55.06
CA ASP A 357 3.84 -13.58 -55.43
C ASP A 357 3.81 -14.63 -56.54
N ALA A 358 2.87 -15.59 -56.50
CA ALA A 358 2.64 -16.55 -57.57
C ALA A 358 2.25 -15.87 -58.89
N VAL A 359 1.29 -14.95 -58.86
CA VAL A 359 0.88 -14.17 -60.05
C VAL A 359 2.03 -13.32 -60.60
N ILE A 360 2.82 -12.67 -59.73
CA ILE A 360 4.01 -11.92 -60.14
C ILE A 360 5.04 -12.85 -60.80
N GLY A 361 5.26 -14.04 -60.24
CA GLY A 361 6.15 -15.06 -60.78
C GLY A 361 5.73 -15.52 -62.18
N GLU A 362 4.45 -15.84 -62.37
CA GLU A 362 3.89 -16.21 -63.67
C GLU A 362 4.03 -15.09 -64.70
N LEU A 363 3.64 -13.86 -64.36
CA LEU A 363 3.77 -12.70 -65.25
C LEU A 363 5.23 -12.42 -65.63
N THR A 364 6.15 -12.58 -64.69
CA THR A 364 7.59 -12.41 -64.93
C THR A 364 8.13 -13.49 -65.87
N SER A 365 7.63 -14.73 -65.79
CA SER A 365 8.00 -15.82 -66.69
C SER A 365 7.53 -15.60 -68.14
N VAL A 366 6.38 -14.93 -68.33
CA VAL A 366 5.80 -14.60 -69.64
C VAL A 366 6.48 -13.36 -70.26
N MET A 367 6.93 -12.41 -69.44
CA MET A 367 7.65 -11.21 -69.91
C MET A 367 9.12 -11.52 -70.26
N LYS A 368 9.47 -11.47 -71.55
CA LYS A 368 10.84 -11.68 -72.06
C LYS A 368 11.87 -10.59 -71.67
N GLN A 369 11.43 -9.48 -71.05
CA GLN A 369 12.31 -8.42 -70.53
C GLN A 369 11.95 -8.13 -69.07
N THR A 370 12.92 -8.23 -68.18
CA THR A 370 12.76 -7.95 -66.74
C THR A 370 12.69 -6.43 -66.47
N PRO A 371 11.57 -5.88 -65.94
CA PRO A 371 11.42 -4.44 -65.63
C PRO A 371 12.11 -4.04 -64.31
N HIS A 372 13.23 -4.67 -63.97
CA HIS A 372 13.85 -4.63 -62.65
C HIS A 372 14.30 -3.23 -62.21
N ARG A 373 14.74 -2.38 -63.16
CA ARG A 373 15.14 -0.98 -62.88
C ARG A 373 13.95 -0.05 -62.64
N SER A 374 12.82 -0.28 -63.32
CA SER A 374 11.60 0.52 -63.15
C SER A 374 10.92 0.21 -61.82
N ASN A 375 10.92 -1.07 -61.41
CA ASN A 375 10.37 -1.50 -60.12
C ASN A 375 11.14 -0.91 -58.93
N LYS A 376 12.48 -0.87 -58.97
CA LYS A 376 13.30 -0.28 -57.88
C LYS A 376 13.01 1.21 -57.67
N LYS A 377 12.88 2.00 -58.75
CA LYS A 377 12.50 3.42 -58.63
C LYS A 377 11.10 3.58 -58.04
N LEU A 378 10.16 2.71 -58.40
CA LEU A 378 8.80 2.73 -57.85
C LEU A 378 8.79 2.36 -56.36
N GLU A 379 9.58 1.35 -55.96
CA GLU A 379 9.78 0.93 -54.58
C GLU A 379 10.40 2.06 -53.73
N GLU A 380 11.41 2.76 -54.24
CA GLU A 380 11.99 3.93 -53.57
C GLU A 380 10.96 5.05 -53.39
N ILE A 381 10.11 5.31 -54.38
CA ILE A 381 9.02 6.29 -54.28
C ILE A 381 7.99 5.84 -53.24
N LEU A 382 7.60 4.57 -53.23
CA LEU A 382 6.66 4.03 -52.24
C LEU A 382 7.24 4.07 -50.83
N ALA A 383 8.52 3.73 -50.67
CA ALA A 383 9.23 3.82 -49.40
C ALA A 383 9.24 5.27 -48.88
N LYS A 384 9.58 6.24 -49.74
CA LYS A 384 9.55 7.68 -49.41
C LYS A 384 8.15 8.16 -49.05
N LYS A 385 7.11 7.71 -49.76
CA LYS A 385 5.71 8.02 -49.41
C LYS A 385 5.32 7.41 -48.07
N ASN A 386 5.72 6.17 -47.79
CA ASN A 386 5.43 5.50 -46.53
C ASN A 386 6.17 6.13 -45.33
N THR A 387 7.39 6.67 -45.54
CA THR A 387 8.07 7.45 -44.49
C THR A 387 7.36 8.76 -44.26
N THR A 388 7.01 9.52 -45.31
CA THR A 388 6.25 10.77 -45.14
C THR A 388 4.90 10.55 -44.46
N ILE A 389 4.18 9.46 -44.77
CA ILE A 389 2.94 9.11 -44.07
C ILE A 389 3.19 8.91 -42.57
N ARG A 390 4.25 8.16 -42.21
CA ARG A 390 4.62 7.94 -40.80
C ARG A 390 5.00 9.23 -40.09
N ASP A 391 5.78 10.09 -40.75
CA ASP A 391 6.21 11.37 -40.20
C ASP A 391 5.01 12.31 -39.97
N LEU A 392 4.09 12.39 -40.94
CA LEU A 392 2.86 13.18 -40.81
C LEU A 392 1.93 12.64 -39.72
N GLN A 393 1.81 11.31 -39.58
CA GLN A 393 1.05 10.70 -38.49
C GLN A 393 1.65 11.03 -37.12
N TYR A 394 2.98 11.05 -37.03
CA TYR A 394 3.69 11.43 -35.82
C TYR A 394 3.50 12.91 -35.48
N GLU A 395 3.64 13.81 -36.46
CA GLU A 395 3.41 15.24 -36.28
C GLU A 395 1.95 15.55 -35.89
N LEU A 396 0.98 14.85 -36.49
CA LEU A 396 -0.43 14.95 -36.08
C LEU A 396 -0.62 14.53 -34.62
N ALA A 397 -0.02 13.42 -34.20
CA ALA A 397 -0.09 12.96 -32.82
C ALA A 397 0.55 13.93 -31.83
N LYS A 398 1.68 14.54 -32.21
CA LYS A 398 2.37 15.58 -31.43
C LYS A 398 1.52 16.84 -31.31
N ALA A 399 0.87 17.28 -32.40
CA ALA A 399 -0.02 18.43 -32.40
C ALA A 399 -1.27 18.21 -31.53
N CYS A 400 -1.93 17.04 -31.65
CA CYS A 400 -3.06 16.68 -30.79
C CYS A 400 -2.67 16.67 -29.31
N LYS A 401 -1.49 16.14 -28.98
CA LYS A 401 -0.98 16.14 -27.62
C LYS A 401 -0.73 17.56 -27.09
N ALA A 402 -0.03 18.39 -27.85
CA ALA A 402 0.24 19.77 -27.46
C ALA A 402 -1.06 20.56 -27.23
N HIS A 403 -2.07 20.31 -28.06
CA HIS A 403 -3.41 20.85 -27.88
C HIS A 403 -4.07 20.38 -26.57
N ASP A 404 -4.02 19.08 -26.27
CA ASP A 404 -4.62 18.51 -25.06
C ASP A 404 -3.91 18.98 -23.77
N ASP A 405 -2.58 19.09 -23.79
CA ASP A 405 -1.77 19.64 -22.70
C ASP A 405 -2.14 21.11 -22.46
N LEU A 406 -2.27 21.90 -23.53
CA LEU A 406 -2.70 23.29 -23.46
C LEU A 406 -4.12 23.43 -22.90
N LEU A 407 -5.06 22.56 -23.29
CA LEU A 407 -6.39 22.52 -22.68
C LEU A 407 -6.33 22.23 -21.18
N ALA A 408 -5.47 21.29 -20.75
CA ALA A 408 -5.29 20.99 -19.33
C ALA A 408 -4.73 22.20 -18.55
N THR A 409 -3.73 22.89 -19.10
CA THR A 409 -3.17 24.09 -18.45
C THR A 409 -4.17 25.23 -18.32
N PHE A 410 -4.99 25.47 -19.35
CA PHE A 410 -6.05 26.48 -19.29
C PHE A 410 -7.12 26.10 -18.28
N GLU A 411 -7.48 24.83 -18.21
CA GLU A 411 -8.44 24.33 -17.23
C GLU A 411 -7.93 24.51 -15.78
N GLU A 412 -6.65 24.23 -15.52
CA GLU A 412 -6.03 24.50 -14.22
C GLU A 412 -6.00 25.99 -13.89
N LYS A 413 -5.69 26.85 -14.87
CA LYS A 413 -5.72 28.31 -14.68
C LYS A 413 -7.13 28.83 -14.41
N LEU A 414 -8.15 28.35 -15.11
CA LEU A 414 -9.54 28.72 -14.86
C LEU A 414 -9.98 28.31 -13.45
N LYS A 415 -9.63 27.09 -13.02
CA LYS A 415 -9.85 26.65 -11.64
C LYS A 415 -9.15 27.55 -10.62
N PHE A 416 -7.92 27.97 -10.88
CA PHE A 416 -7.18 28.89 -10.01
C PHE A 416 -7.90 30.23 -9.84
N TYR A 417 -8.53 30.76 -10.89
CA TYR A 417 -9.34 31.98 -10.82
C TYR A 417 -10.79 31.74 -10.35
N GLY A 418 -11.11 30.52 -9.89
CA GLY A 418 -12.43 30.19 -9.34
C GLY A 418 -13.52 29.96 -10.38
N ILE A 419 -13.17 29.78 -11.66
CA ILE A 419 -14.12 29.49 -12.76
C ILE A 419 -14.20 27.97 -12.95
N PRO A 420 -15.29 27.31 -12.54
CA PRO A 420 -15.49 25.88 -12.71
C PRO A 420 -15.71 25.50 -14.18
N LYS A 421 -15.29 24.30 -14.58
CA LYS A 421 -15.47 23.84 -15.97
C LYS A 421 -16.91 23.87 -16.47
N SER A 422 -17.88 23.75 -15.56
CA SER A 422 -19.32 23.79 -15.87
C SER A 422 -19.77 25.16 -16.39
N GLU A 423 -19.03 26.23 -16.11
CA GLU A 423 -19.36 27.61 -16.52
C GLU A 423 -18.86 27.97 -17.93
N LEU A 424 -18.08 27.10 -18.58
CA LEU A 424 -17.51 27.35 -19.92
C LEU A 424 -18.56 27.34 -21.04
N GLY A 425 -19.69 26.66 -20.87
CA GLY A 425 -20.76 26.59 -21.88
C GLY A 425 -20.43 25.76 -23.13
N PHE A 426 -19.23 25.20 -23.26
CA PHE A 426 -18.84 24.28 -24.32
C PHE A 426 -17.85 23.21 -23.81
N VAL A 427 -17.75 22.08 -24.52
CA VAL A 427 -16.80 21.00 -24.22
C VAL A 427 -15.68 21.04 -25.28
N PRO A 428 -14.42 21.27 -24.88
CA PRO A 428 -13.30 21.23 -25.82
C PRO A 428 -13.18 19.88 -26.53
N LEU A 429 -13.09 19.89 -27.85
CA LEU A 429 -12.94 18.68 -28.65
C LEU A 429 -11.52 18.12 -28.51
N ARG A 430 -11.41 16.83 -28.16
CA ARG A 430 -10.12 16.11 -28.16
C ARG A 430 -10.13 15.05 -29.26
N VAL A 431 -9.08 15.04 -30.07
CA VAL A 431 -8.95 14.13 -31.21
C VAL A 431 -7.95 13.04 -30.85
N VAL A 432 -8.34 11.77 -31.02
CA VAL A 432 -7.43 10.62 -30.86
C VAL A 432 -6.90 10.23 -32.25
N PRO A 433 -5.59 10.41 -32.53
CA PRO A 433 -4.97 9.98 -33.77
C PRO A 433 -5.16 8.49 -34.04
N GLN A 434 -5.27 8.14 -35.32
CA GLN A 434 -5.46 6.76 -35.78
C GLN A 434 -4.28 5.88 -35.34
N GLY A 435 -4.56 4.76 -34.66
CA GLY A 435 -3.54 3.85 -34.12
C GLY A 435 -3.17 4.07 -32.65
N GLN A 436 -3.71 5.10 -31.99
CA GLN A 436 -3.62 5.25 -30.54
C GLN A 436 -4.84 4.65 -29.82
N ALA A 437 -4.60 3.95 -28.72
CA ALA A 437 -5.65 3.34 -27.90
C ALA A 437 -6.39 4.35 -26.98
N GLY A 438 -5.87 5.58 -26.87
CA GLY A 438 -6.42 6.65 -26.03
C GLY A 438 -5.65 7.95 -26.22
N LEU A 439 -6.00 8.98 -25.44
CA LEU A 439 -5.28 10.27 -25.44
C LEU A 439 -3.80 10.07 -25.07
N ALA A 440 -2.91 10.90 -25.59
CA ALA A 440 -1.48 10.80 -25.27
C ALA A 440 -1.23 11.31 -23.83
N HIS A 441 -0.47 10.56 -23.02
CA HIS A 441 -0.11 10.92 -21.65
C HIS A 441 1.43 11.02 -21.54
N GLY A 442 1.97 12.12 -20.98
CA GLY A 442 3.41 12.37 -20.77
C GLY A 442 3.83 13.80 -21.14
N PRO A 443 5.08 14.25 -20.88
CA PRO A 443 5.51 15.63 -21.17
C PRO A 443 5.50 15.95 -22.68
N ALA A 444 5.27 17.21 -23.04
CA ALA A 444 4.93 17.72 -24.39
C ALA A 444 5.89 17.37 -25.57
N GLY A 445 6.96 16.60 -25.34
CA GLY A 445 7.87 16.08 -26.38
C GLY A 445 7.84 14.56 -26.59
N LEU A 446 7.20 13.80 -25.70
CA LEU A 446 7.19 12.33 -25.75
C LEU A 446 5.86 11.81 -26.27
N VAL A 447 5.69 11.76 -27.58
CA VAL A 447 4.75 10.79 -28.17
C VAL A 447 5.46 9.45 -28.07
N ALA A 448 5.14 8.65 -27.06
CA ALA A 448 5.67 7.30 -26.98
C ALA A 448 5.25 6.54 -28.26
N GLN A 449 6.21 5.99 -28.98
CA GLN A 449 5.90 4.99 -30.01
C GLN A 449 5.25 3.81 -29.29
N ASN A 450 3.91 3.75 -29.33
CA ASN A 450 3.21 2.53 -28.95
C ASN A 450 3.62 1.45 -29.96
N LYS A 451 4.45 0.51 -29.52
CA LYS A 451 4.68 -0.75 -30.23
C LYS A 451 3.50 -1.68 -30.05
#